data_AF-A0A2L0EUP5-F1
#
_entry.id   AF-A0A2L0EUP5-F1
#
_cell.length_a   1.000
_cell.length_b   1.000
_cell.length_c   1.000
_cell.angle_alpha   90.00
_cell.angle_beta   90.00
_cell.angle_gamma   90.00
#
_symmetry.space_group_name_H-M   'P 1'
#
loop_
_entity.id
_entity.type
_entity.pdbx_description
1 polymer ?
#
loop_
_entity_poly.entity_id
_entity_poly.type
_entity_poly.pdbx_seq_one_letter_code
_entity_poly.pdbx_strand_id
1 'polypeptide(L)' 'MLAAVDRIAEAPEQGPELEPGVRRLTLQRFPYGLLYVVEPDRILVLAVMHLRRRPGYWRGRGR' A
#
# COMPACT_ATOMS: atom_id res chain seq x y z
N MET A 1 6.84 -4.87 -9.36
CA MET A 1 5.67 -5.31 -8.58
C MET A 1 6.06 -6.46 -7.67
N LEU A 2 6.70 -7.52 -8.19
CA LEU A 2 7.30 -8.61 -7.40
C LEU A 2 8.17 -8.11 -6.22
N ALA A 3 9.20 -7.29 -6.49
CA ALA A 3 10.07 -6.74 -5.44
C ALA A 3 9.37 -5.88 -4.36
N ALA A 4 8.13 -5.42 -4.60
CA ALA A 4 7.35 -4.69 -3.61
C ALA A 4 6.51 -5.62 -2.74
N VAL A 5 6.02 -6.71 -3.33
CA VAL A 5 5.33 -7.79 -2.60
C VAL A 5 6.32 -8.48 -1.67
N ASP A 6 7.54 -8.77 -2.14
CA ASP A 6 8.58 -9.41 -1.32
C ASP A 6 8.91 -8.56 -0.09
N ARG A 7 9.08 -7.24 -0.26
CA ARG A 7 9.32 -6.33 0.89
C ARG A 7 8.18 -6.29 1.89
N ILE A 8 6.94 -6.38 1.43
CA ILE A 8 5.78 -6.40 2.33
C ILE A 8 5.66 -7.76 3.02
N ALA A 9 6.04 -8.85 2.36
CA ALA A 9 6.08 -10.18 2.98
C ALA A 9 7.20 -10.28 4.04
N GLU A 10 8.37 -9.69 3.78
CA GLU A 10 9.50 -9.70 4.72
C GLU A 10 9.25 -8.83 5.96
N ALA A 11 8.62 -7.66 5.79
CA ALA A 11 8.41 -6.71 6.88
C ALA A 11 7.13 -5.86 6.70
N PRO A 12 5.94 -6.46 6.87
CA PRO A 12 4.66 -5.78 6.56
C PRO A 12 4.41 -4.55 7.42
N GLU A 13 4.94 -4.50 8.64
CA GLU A 13 4.75 -3.39 9.58
C GLU A 13 5.71 -2.21 9.37
N GLN A 14 6.70 -2.31 8.48
CA GLN A 14 7.66 -1.21 8.22
C GLN A 14 7.08 -0.09 7.35
N GLY A 15 5.98 -0.34 6.65
CA GLY A 15 5.29 0.69 5.88
C GLY A 15 4.67 1.73 6.81
N PRO A 16 4.88 3.05 6.58
CA PRO A 16 4.24 4.09 7.36
C PRO A 16 2.71 3.97 7.28
N GLU A 17 2.08 4.17 8.43
CA GLU A 17 0.63 4.20 8.56
C GLU A 17 0.08 5.53 8.06
N LEU A 18 -0.85 5.48 7.12
CA LEU A 18 -1.51 6.65 6.54
C LEU A 18 -2.82 6.96 7.25
N GLU A 19 -3.50 5.92 7.70
CA GLU A 19 -4.76 5.92 8.46
C GLU A 19 -4.72 4.69 9.40
N PRO A 20 -5.51 4.65 10.48
CA PRO A 20 -5.57 3.50 11.40
C PRO A 20 -5.62 2.14 10.68
N GLY A 21 -4.55 1.35 10.81
CA GLY A 21 -4.38 0.02 10.19
C GLY A 21 -4.00 0.00 8.70
N VAL A 22 -4.06 1.14 8.01
CA VAL A 22 -3.73 1.26 6.58
C VAL A 22 -2.30 1.75 6.41
N ARG A 23 -1.47 0.90 5.83
CA ARG A 23 -0.05 1.17 5.57
C ARG A 23 0.21 1.47 4.10
N ARG A 24 1.28 2.21 3.85
CA ARG A 24 1.73 2.58 2.50
C ARG A 24 3.14 2.11 2.22
N LEU A 25 3.34 1.41 1.11
CA LEU A 25 4.66 1.17 0.51
C LEU A 25 4.87 2.05 -0.72
N THR A 26 6.00 2.77 -0.80
CA THR A 26 6.39 3.49 -2.02
C THR A 26 7.07 2.54 -3.01
N LEU A 27 6.57 2.46 -4.24
CA LEU A 27 7.15 1.64 -5.30
C LEU A 27 8.32 2.39 -5.95
N GLN A 28 9.41 1.66 -6.23
CA GLN A 28 10.62 2.25 -6.83
C GLN A 28 10.41 2.78 -8.25
N ARG A 29 9.45 2.23 -9.01
CA ARG A 29 9.14 2.71 -10.37
C ARG A 29 8.03 3.75 -10.30
N PHE A 30 8.40 4.99 -10.64
CA PHE A 30 7.63 6.21 -10.92
C PHE A 30 6.18 6.29 -10.41
N PRO A 31 5.84 7.39 -9.73
CA PRO A 31 5.65 7.41 -8.30
C PRO A 31 4.32 6.74 -7.92
N TYR A 32 4.31 5.41 -7.83
CA TYR A 32 3.17 4.68 -7.30
C TYR A 32 3.40 4.35 -5.82
N GLY A 33 2.34 4.38 -5.02
CA GLY A 33 2.26 3.83 -3.68
C GLY A 33 1.30 2.66 -3.67
N LEU A 34 1.57 1.67 -2.84
CA LEU A 34 0.69 0.55 -2.57
C LEU A 34 0.08 0.75 -1.18
N LEU A 35 -1.24 0.74 -1.10
CA LEU A 35 -1.98 0.77 0.17
C LEU A 35 -2.37 -0.64 0.52
N TYR A 36 -2.09 -1.03 1.76
CA TYR A 36 -2.38 -2.37 2.26
C TYR A 36 -2.70 -2.34 3.75
N VAL A 37 -3.38 -3.38 4.21
CA VAL A 37 -3.59 -3.66 5.64
C VAL A 37 -2.93 -4.99 5.97
N VAL A 38 -2.50 -5.12 7.21
CA VAL A 38 -1.90 -6.35 7.75
C VAL A 38 -2.96 -7.03 8.60
N GLU A 39 -3.44 -8.18 8.15
CA GLU A 39 -4.36 -9.05 8.89
C GLU A 39 -3.58 -10.24 9.46
N PRO A 40 -4.11 -10.96 10.47
CA PRO A 40 -3.37 -12.05 11.12
C PRO A 40 -2.90 -13.17 10.18
N ASP A 41 -3.65 -13.45 9.11
CA ASP A 41 -3.42 -14.54 8.16
C ASP A 41 -2.90 -14.07 6.79
N ARG A 42 -2.96 -12.75 6.51
CA ARG A 42 -2.69 -12.23 5.15
C ARG A 42 -2.41 -10.74 5.12
N ILE A 43 -1.91 -10.30 3.98
CA ILE A 43 -1.84 -8.89 3.61
C ILE A 43 -2.90 -8.61 2.55
N LEU A 44 -3.82 -7.68 2.84
CA LEU A 44 -4.82 -7.24 1.88
C LEU A 44 -4.35 -5.94 1.20
N VAL A 45 -4.14 -6.01 -0.12
CA VAL A 45 -3.80 -4.84 -0.93
C VAL A 45 -5.09 -4.08 -1.27
N LEU A 46 -5.26 -2.91 -0.67
CA LEU A 46 -6.46 -2.08 -0.86
C LEU A 46 -6.44 -1.34 -2.20
N ALA A 47 -5.29 -0.76 -2.58
CA ALA A 47 -5.18 0.02 -3.80
C ALA A 47 -3.73 0.26 -4.24
N VAL A 48 -3.55 0.50 -5.54
CA VAL A 48 -2.35 1.13 -6.10
C VAL A 48 -2.66 2.61 -6.40
N MET A 49 -1.91 3.51 -5.77
CA MET A 49 -2.09 4.95 -5.88
C MET A 49 -0.93 5.64 -6.61
N HIS A 50 -1.21 6.37 -7.68
CA HIS A 50 -0.28 7.34 -8.23
C HIS A 50 -0.07 8.53 -7.25
N LEU A 51 1.13 8.68 -6.71
CA LEU A 51 1.49 9.66 -5.66
C LEU A 51 1.43 11.12 -6.14
N ARG A 52 1.49 11.38 -7.46
CA ARG A 52 1.30 12.74 -8.02
C ARG A 52 -0.17 13.14 -8.19
N ARG A 53 -1.13 12.25 -7.94
CA ARG A 53 -2.57 12.58 -8.01
C ARG A 53 -3.05 13.06 -6.63
N ARG A 54 -4.18 13.77 -6.61
CA ARG A 54 -4.77 14.33 -5.38
C ARG A 54 -4.89 13.23 -4.30
N PRO A 55 -4.41 13.47 -3.06
CA PRO A 55 -4.58 12.53 -1.95
C PRO A 55 -6.04 12.09 -1.80
N GLY A 56 -6.27 10.81 -1.51
CA GLY A 56 -7.61 10.27 -1.23
C GLY A 56 -8.44 9.85 -2.44
N TYR A 57 -7.98 10.05 -3.68
CA TYR A 57 -8.74 9.66 -4.90
C TYR A 57 -8.97 8.13 -5.04
N TRP A 58 -8.28 7.31 -4.24
CA TRP A 58 -8.46 5.85 -4.19
C TRP A 58 -9.64 5.41 -3.31
N ARG A 59 -10.19 6.29 -2.46
CA ARG A 59 -11.23 5.94 -1.48
C ARG A 59 -12.55 5.42 -2.09
N GLY A 60 -12.76 5.58 -3.40
CA GLY A 60 -13.93 5.06 -4.12
C GLY A 60 -13.66 3.88 -5.05
N ARG A 61 -12.45 3.26 -5.01
CA ARG A 61 -12.08 2.17 -5.93
C ARG A 61 -12.11 0.76 -5.34
N GLY A 62 -12.25 0.63 -4.03
CA GLY A 62 -12.49 -0.67 -3.38
C GLY A 62 -13.97 -1.03 -3.50
N ARG A 63 -14.26 -2.16 -4.15
CA ARG A 63 -15.55 -2.85 -4.05
C ARG A 63 -15.34 -4.07 -3.17
#